data_AF-A0A2V5JZQ5-F1
#
_entry.id   AF-A0A2V5JZQ5-F1
#
_cell.length_a   1.000
_cell.length_b   1.000
_cell.length_c   1.000
_cell.angle_alpha   90.00
_cell.angle_beta   90.00
_cell.angle_gamma   90.00
#
_symmetry.space_group_name_H-M   'P 1'
#
loop_
_entity.id
_entity.type
_entity.pdbx_description
1 polymer ?
#
loop_
_entity_poly.entity_id
_entity_poly.type
_entity_poly.pdbx_seq_one_letter_code
_entity_poly.pdbx_strand_id
1 'polypeptide(L)' 'MENVQDLLARRNQLMAAMRMMDRNASFDTEEGRVYAHTLVKLVMIEMQIEAQEKEKVARK' A
#
# COMPACT_ATOMS: atom_id res chain seq x y z
N MET A 1 -4.41 10.36 -13.59
CA MET A 1 -4.18 10.15 -12.14
C MET A 1 -5.38 9.41 -11.60
N GLU A 2 -5.13 8.32 -10.88
CA GLU A 2 -6.18 7.59 -10.16
C GLU A 2 -6.74 8.48 -9.03
N ASN A 3 -8.03 8.37 -8.71
CA ASN A 3 -8.66 9.19 -7.68
C ASN A 3 -8.12 8.79 -6.29
N VAL A 4 -7.89 9.76 -5.39
CA VAL A 4 -7.54 9.52 -3.97
C VAL A 4 -8.48 8.49 -3.32
N GLN A 5 -9.78 8.52 -3.62
CA GLN A 5 -10.73 7.57 -3.05
C GLN A 5 -10.44 6.12 -3.47
N ASP A 6 -10.06 5.92 -4.74
CA ASP A 6 -9.70 4.59 -5.25
C ASP A 6 -8.39 4.11 -4.62
N LEU A 7 -7.42 5.01 -4.46
CA LEU A 7 -6.15 4.72 -3.78
C LEU A 7 -6.39 4.34 -2.31
N LEU A 8 -7.26 5.06 -1.60
CA LEU A 8 -7.63 4.74 -0.21
C LEU A 8 -8.35 3.39 -0.11
N ALA A 9 -9.26 3.08 -1.04
CA ALA A 9 -9.93 1.78 -1.08
C ALA A 9 -8.92 0.63 -1.26
N ARG A 10 -7.99 0.76 -2.21
CA ARG A 10 -6.94 -0.23 -2.43
C ARG A 10 -5.97 -0.36 -1.26
N ARG A 11 -5.59 0.75 -0.64
CA ARG A 11 -4.79 0.77 0.59
C ARG A 11 -5.47 -0.07 1.68
N ASN A 12 -6.76 0.14 1.90
CA ASN A 12 -7.53 -0.59 2.91
C ASN A 12 -7.63 -2.09 2.60
N GLN A 13 -7.80 -2.46 1.33
CA GLN A 13 -7.80 -3.86 0.89
C GLN A 13 -6.45 -4.55 1.15
N LEU A 14 -5.34 -3.91 0.77
CA LEU A 14 -4.00 -4.46 0.99
C LEU A 14 -3.68 -4.56 2.49
N MET A 15 -4.06 -3.55 3.28
CA MET A 15 -3.92 -3.59 4.74
C MET A 15 -4.70 -4.74 5.36
N ALA A 16 -5.92 -5.00 4.88
CA ALA A 16 -6.73 -6.14 5.35
C ALA A 16 -6.07 -7.48 4.98
N ALA A 17 -5.56 -7.61 3.75
CA ALA A 17 -4.83 -8.80 3.32
C ALA A 17 -3.57 -9.03 4.17
N MET A 18 -2.75 -8.00 4.40
CA MET A 18 -1.52 -8.10 5.20
C MET A 18 -1.77 -8.49 6.65
N ARG A 19 -2.92 -8.13 7.24
CA ARG A 19 -3.27 -8.52 8.62
C ARG A 19 -3.46 -10.03 8.76
N MET A 20 -3.76 -10.73 7.67
CA MET A 20 -3.95 -12.18 7.65
C MET A 20 -2.67 -12.96 7.31
N MET A 21 -1.58 -12.27 6.97
CA MET A 21 -0.29 -12.88 6.61
C MET A 21 0.62 -13.04 7.84
N ASP A 22 1.48 -14.06 7.84
CA ASP A 22 2.56 -14.13 8.82
C ASP A 22 3.64 -13.09 8.51
N ARG A 23 3.85 -12.17 9.46
CA ARG A 23 4.85 -11.10 9.36
C ARG A 23 6.27 -11.59 9.64
N ASN A 24 6.41 -12.80 10.19
CA ASN A 24 7.68 -13.42 10.51
C ASN A 24 8.06 -14.51 9.51
N ALA A 25 7.26 -14.73 8.45
CA ALA A 25 7.60 -15.65 7.39
C ALA A 25 8.94 -15.26 6.74
N SER A 26 9.87 -16.22 6.66
CA SER A 26 11.15 -15.99 5.97
C SER A 26 10.91 -15.57 4.52
N PHE A 27 11.70 -14.63 4.00
CA PHE A 27 11.62 -14.20 2.60
C PHE A 27 12.02 -15.30 1.60
N ASP A 28 12.62 -16.39 2.07
CA ASP A 28 12.89 -17.57 1.23
C ASP A 28 11.62 -18.41 0.98
N THR A 29 10.54 -18.19 1.74
CA THR A 29 9.26 -18.86 1.52
C THR A 29 8.37 -18.07 0.57
N GLU A 30 7.39 -18.75 -0.03
CA GLU A 30 6.39 -18.10 -0.86
C GLU A 30 5.59 -17.07 -0.06
N GLU A 31 5.19 -17.39 1.17
CA GLU A 31 4.46 -16.49 2.05
C GLU A 31 5.25 -15.21 2.36
N GLY A 32 6.54 -15.34 2.71
CA GLY A 32 7.40 -14.18 2.97
C GLY A 32 7.58 -13.29 1.73
N ARG A 33 7.70 -13.89 0.53
CA ARG A 33 7.74 -13.13 -0.74
C ARG A 33 6.44 -12.41 -1.01
N VAL A 34 5.29 -13.06 -0.78
CA VAL A 34 3.97 -12.46 -0.95
C VAL A 34 3.78 -11.30 0.03
N TYR A 35 4.16 -11.48 1.30
CA TYR A 35 4.13 -10.41 2.30
C TYR A 35 4.97 -9.20 1.86
N ALA A 36 6.24 -9.43 1.48
CA ALA A 36 7.15 -8.37 1.04
C ALA A 36 6.61 -7.63 -0.19
N HIS A 37 6.10 -8.36 -1.19
CA HIS A 37 5.51 -7.76 -2.38
C HIS A 37 4.25 -6.95 -2.06
N THR A 38 3.43 -7.41 -1.12
CA THR A 38 2.21 -6.72 -0.68
C THR A 38 2.55 -5.44 0.06
N LEU A 39 3.58 -5.47 0.92
CA LEU A 39 4.11 -4.29 1.61
C LEU A 39 4.62 -3.24 0.61
N VAL A 40 5.37 -3.64 -0.41
CA VAL A 40 5.86 -2.71 -1.46
C VAL A 40 4.68 -2.04 -2.17
N LYS A 41 3.66 -2.80 -2.56
CA LYS A 41 2.44 -2.24 -3.18
C LYS A 41 1.74 -1.24 -2.27
N LEU A 42 1.65 -1.54 -0.97
CA LEU A 42 1.04 -0.65 0.01
C LEU A 42 1.80 0.68 0.09
N VAL A 43 3.13 0.63 0.23
CA VAL A 43 3.98 1.83 0.30
C VAL A 43 3.84 2.68 -0.97
N MET A 44 3.83 2.07 -2.15
CA MET A 44 3.63 2.80 -3.41
C MET A 44 2.30 3.56 -3.45
N ILE A 45 1.21 2.97 -2.94
CA ILE A 45 -0.09 3.62 -2.86
C ILE A 45 -0.06 4.77 -1.85
N GLU A 46 0.57 4.58 -0.69
CA GLU A 46 0.71 5.63 0.32
C GLU A 46 1.49 6.83 -0.21
N MET A 47 2.58 6.59 -0.96
CA MET A 47 3.35 7.66 -1.62
C MET A 47 2.52 8.41 -2.67
N GLN A 48 1.67 7.70 -3.42
CA GLN A 48 0.77 8.34 -4.40
C GLN A 48 -0.29 9.22 -3.72
N ILE A 49 -0.86 8.76 -2.60
CA ILE A 49 -1.81 9.55 -1.80
C ILE A 49 -1.11 10.81 -1.27
N GLU A 50 0.07 10.66 -0.67
CA GLU A 50 0.85 11.78 -0.12
C GLU A 50 1.20 12.81 -1.21
N ALA A 51 1.60 12.37 -2.40
CA ALA A 51 1.88 13.25 -3.52
C ALA A 51 0.64 14.05 -3.94
N GLN A 52 -0.53 13.39 -4.03
CA GLN A 52 -1.78 14.08 -4.39
C GLN A 52 -2.26 15.05 -3.32
N GLU A 53 -2.06 14.73 -2.03
CA GLU A 53 -2.37 15.64 -0.92
C GLU A 53 -1.46 16.89 -0.95
N LYS A 54 -0.16 16.71 -1.18
CA LYS A 54 0.80 17.82 -1.35
C LYS A 54 0.43 18.71 -2.54
N GLU A 55 0.05 18.12 -3.68
CA GLU A 55 -0.41 18.88 -4.84
C GLU A 55 -1.68 19.68 -4.55
N LYS A 56 -2.65 19.11 -3.81
CA LYS A 56 -3.88 19.82 -3.42
C LYS A 56 -3.58 21.02 -2.51
N VAL A 57 -2.62 20.89 -1.60
CA VAL A 57 -2.19 21.99 -0.73
C VAL A 57 -1.45 23.06 -1.54
N ALA A 58 -0.56 22.67 -2.45
CA ALA A 58 0.22 23.61 -3.27
C ALA A 58 -0.63 24.40 -4.29
N ARG A 59 -1.81 23.89 -4.64
CA ARG A 59 -2.77 24.54 -5.56
C ARG A 59 -3.83 25.40 -4.82
N LYS A 60 -3.81 25.44 -3.49
CA LYS A 60 -4.64 26.32 -2.66
C LYS A 60 -3.88 27.59 -2.29
#